data_AF-A0A6N3EAD2-F1
#
_entry.id   AF-A0A6N3EAD2-F1
#
_cell.length_a   1.000
_cell.length_b   1.000
_cell.length_c   1.000
_cell.angle_alpha   90.00
_cell.angle_beta   90.00
_cell.angle_gamma   90.00
#
_symmetry.space_group_name_H-M   'P 1'
#
loop_
_entity.id
_entity.type
_entity.pdbx_description
1 polymer ?
#
loop_
_entity_poly.entity_id
_entity_poly.type
_entity_poly.pdbx_seq_one_letter_code
_entity_poly.pdbx_strand_id
1 'polypeptide(L)'
;MSKTFDKLLALAESQTGYTEKNNDKDLDAAVGPTAGNGNHTKYARDLTAMGLPGYCGSAWCAVYQMWLEVKTMGKEQALKTLGPQFYNCFAVRDHAKATGRWLAAGATPKPGYRVIFRQSHIALVTRVAGGRIYTNEGNTSNGTAVVRNGGMVCNKSYLLKDSSILGYVKVEYPEEPVEQTKRSGWSQEDGGWRYYLGDTGLCVRNAWYKDGQDWYWFDGAGIMVCNTWYRYKDAWYYLGDDGAMCTGQVTVDGKWYIMDNAGRMIVEPVVLMPDQDGALQWPGLVR
;
A
#
# COMPACT_ATOMS: atom_id res chain seq x y z
N MET A 1 -0.39 0.02 -12.28
CA MET A 1 -0.12 -1.36 -11.82
C MET A 1 0.59 -1.25 -10.49
N SER A 2 0.34 -2.16 -9.55
CA SER A 2 0.94 -2.05 -8.20
C SER A 2 2.45 -2.29 -8.26
N LYS A 3 3.24 -1.57 -7.45
CA LYS A 3 4.70 -1.79 -7.31
C LYS A 3 5.03 -3.26 -7.01
N THR A 4 4.15 -3.94 -6.28
CA THR A 4 4.24 -5.36 -5.96
C THR A 4 4.23 -6.25 -7.20
N PHE A 5 3.39 -5.93 -8.18
CA PHE A 5 3.37 -6.66 -9.45
C PHE A 5 4.66 -6.45 -10.25
N ASP A 6 5.18 -5.23 -10.29
CA ASP A 6 6.45 -4.93 -10.97
C ASP A 6 7.63 -5.66 -10.32
N LYS A 7 7.68 -5.70 -8.98
CA LYS A 7 8.66 -6.50 -8.21
C LYS A 7 8.54 -7.99 -8.54
N LEU A 8 7.34 -8.53 -8.69
CA LEU A 8 7.12 -9.93 -9.07
C LEU A 8 7.65 -10.22 -10.47
N LEU A 9 7.37 -9.36 -11.45
CA LEU A 9 7.87 -9.53 -12.82
C LEU A 9 9.40 -9.48 -12.86
N ALA A 10 10.01 -8.51 -12.18
CA ALA A 10 11.46 -8.39 -12.11
C ALA A 10 12.10 -9.60 -11.42
N LEU A 11 11.50 -10.09 -10.33
CA LEU A 11 11.97 -11.28 -9.62
C LEU A 11 11.87 -12.51 -10.53
N ALA A 12 10.72 -12.77 -11.16
CA ALA A 12 10.54 -13.91 -12.04
C ALA A 12 11.52 -13.89 -13.23
N GLU A 13 11.76 -12.72 -13.83
CA GLU A 13 12.71 -12.57 -14.93
C GLU A 13 14.15 -12.88 -14.49
N SER A 14 14.56 -12.43 -13.30
CA SER A 14 15.89 -12.74 -12.73
C SER A 14 16.12 -14.24 -12.47
N GLN A 15 15.06 -15.05 -12.44
CA GLN A 15 15.16 -16.50 -12.23
C GLN A 15 15.25 -17.28 -13.54
N THR A 16 14.97 -16.65 -14.69
CA THR A 16 15.06 -17.30 -16.00
C THR A 16 16.46 -17.89 -16.22
N GLY A 17 16.51 -19.17 -16.60
CA GLY A 17 17.76 -19.92 -16.78
C GLY A 17 18.26 -20.64 -15.53
N TYR A 18 17.61 -20.49 -14.38
CA TYR A 18 17.92 -21.30 -13.19
C TYR A 18 17.65 -22.79 -13.47
N THR A 19 18.61 -23.67 -13.19
CA THR A 19 18.47 -25.13 -13.32
C THR A 19 18.29 -25.81 -11.96
N GLU A 20 17.53 -26.89 -11.89
CA GLU A 20 17.43 -27.75 -10.71
C GLU A 20 18.72 -28.57 -10.50
N LYS A 21 18.89 -29.10 -9.29
CA LYS A 21 20.12 -29.77 -8.82
C LYS A 21 19.86 -31.24 -8.50
N ASN A 22 20.93 -32.02 -8.49
CA ASN A 22 20.91 -33.42 -8.01
C ASN A 22 20.97 -33.54 -6.49
N ASN A 23 21.38 -32.51 -5.77
CA ASN A 23 21.46 -32.45 -4.31
C ASN A 23 21.48 -30.99 -3.81
N ASP A 24 21.65 -30.78 -2.51
CA ASP A 24 21.54 -29.46 -1.88
C ASP A 24 22.83 -28.62 -1.84
N LYS A 25 23.95 -29.06 -2.46
CA LYS A 25 25.28 -28.44 -2.26
C LYS A 25 25.46 -27.06 -2.92
N ASP A 26 24.71 -26.72 -3.95
CA ASP A 26 24.90 -25.51 -4.78
C ASP A 26 23.57 -24.89 -5.25
N LEU A 27 22.55 -24.96 -4.40
CA LEU A 27 21.18 -24.53 -4.72
C LEU A 27 21.06 -23.08 -5.21
N ASP A 28 21.95 -22.18 -4.79
CA ASP A 28 21.94 -20.76 -5.14
C ASP A 28 22.53 -20.45 -6.53
N ALA A 29 23.36 -21.34 -7.08
CA ALA A 29 23.91 -21.15 -8.42
C ALA A 29 22.78 -21.18 -9.47
N ALA A 30 22.79 -20.25 -10.42
CA ALA A 30 21.83 -20.22 -11.52
C ALA A 30 21.98 -21.50 -12.37
N VAL A 31 23.20 -21.77 -12.81
CA VAL A 31 23.62 -23.06 -13.38
C VAL A 31 24.79 -23.53 -12.53
N GLY A 32 24.60 -24.63 -11.79
CA GLY A 32 25.57 -25.13 -10.81
C GLY A 32 26.26 -26.42 -11.25
N PRO A 33 27.43 -26.78 -10.67
CA PRO A 33 28.10 -28.06 -10.91
C PRO A 33 27.23 -29.30 -10.66
N THR A 34 26.18 -29.19 -9.83
CA THR A 34 25.24 -30.30 -9.59
C THR A 34 23.94 -30.19 -10.37
N ALA A 35 23.86 -29.29 -11.38
CA ALA A 35 22.72 -29.21 -12.28
C ALA A 35 22.36 -30.59 -12.85
N GLY A 36 21.09 -30.96 -12.74
CA GLY A 36 20.63 -32.30 -13.12
C GLY A 36 19.23 -32.58 -12.59
N ASN A 37 18.67 -33.77 -12.84
CA ASN A 37 17.24 -34.04 -12.72
C ASN A 37 16.76 -34.44 -11.31
N GLY A 38 17.43 -33.96 -10.26
CA GLY A 38 17.13 -34.32 -8.89
C GLY A 38 15.98 -33.54 -8.25
N ASN A 39 15.43 -32.52 -8.91
CA ASN A 39 14.42 -31.62 -8.32
C ASN A 39 14.84 -30.95 -7.00
N HIS A 40 16.14 -30.78 -6.76
CA HIS A 40 16.65 -29.99 -5.64
C HIS A 40 16.73 -28.51 -6.06
N THR A 41 16.08 -27.62 -5.31
CA THR A 41 16.01 -26.19 -5.65
C THR A 41 16.13 -25.30 -4.41
N LYS A 42 16.68 -24.09 -4.61
CA LYS A 42 16.68 -23.05 -3.58
C LYS A 42 15.26 -22.68 -3.16
N TYR A 43 14.29 -22.77 -4.07
CA TYR A 43 12.90 -22.42 -3.80
C TYR A 43 12.29 -23.30 -2.71
N ALA A 44 12.53 -24.62 -2.78
CA ALA A 44 12.10 -25.56 -1.74
C ALA A 44 12.80 -25.26 -0.40
N ARG A 45 14.14 -25.14 -0.40
CA ARG A 45 14.90 -24.78 0.80
C ARG A 45 14.39 -23.49 1.45
N ASP A 46 14.22 -22.43 0.67
CA ASP A 46 13.83 -21.10 1.13
C ASP A 46 12.42 -21.11 1.71
N LEU A 47 11.46 -21.81 1.07
CA LEU A 47 10.11 -21.94 1.61
C LEU A 47 10.09 -22.72 2.93
N THR A 48 10.90 -23.79 3.04
CA THR A 48 11.08 -24.52 4.30
C THR A 48 11.64 -23.61 5.40
N ALA A 49 12.64 -22.78 5.10
CA ALA A 49 13.15 -21.78 6.04
C ALA A 49 12.10 -20.73 6.44
N MET A 50 11.11 -20.45 5.58
CA MET A 50 9.96 -19.57 5.87
C MET A 50 8.78 -20.29 6.56
N GLY A 51 8.98 -21.55 6.99
CA GLY A 51 7.98 -22.36 7.67
C GLY A 51 6.81 -22.75 6.76
N LEU A 52 7.09 -22.98 5.48
CA LEU A 52 6.16 -23.53 4.49
C LEU A 52 6.69 -24.87 3.96
N PRO A 53 5.84 -25.79 3.48
CA PRO A 53 6.29 -27.07 2.95
C PRO A 53 7.08 -26.88 1.64
N GLY A 54 8.41 -26.88 1.75
CA GLY A 54 9.34 -26.91 0.62
C GLY A 54 9.90 -28.32 0.41
N TYR A 55 9.22 -29.11 -0.41
CA TYR A 55 9.62 -30.50 -0.70
C TYR A 55 10.73 -30.55 -1.76
N CYS A 56 11.99 -30.69 -1.34
CA CYS A 56 13.09 -31.04 -2.25
C CYS A 56 12.87 -32.44 -2.85
N GLY A 57 13.35 -32.67 -4.08
CA GLY A 57 13.23 -33.97 -4.72
C GLY A 57 11.87 -34.24 -5.39
N SER A 58 11.01 -33.24 -5.47
CA SER A 58 9.67 -33.32 -6.06
C SER A 58 9.42 -32.24 -7.10
N ALA A 59 8.46 -32.46 -8.00
CA ALA A 59 8.12 -31.48 -9.04
C ALA A 59 7.83 -30.10 -8.43
N TRP A 60 8.56 -29.07 -8.88
CA TRP A 60 8.69 -27.81 -8.14
C TRP A 60 8.08 -26.60 -8.84
N CYS A 61 7.29 -26.77 -9.90
CA CYS A 61 6.66 -25.64 -10.59
C CYS A 61 5.78 -24.81 -9.64
N ALA A 62 4.94 -25.46 -8.82
CA ALA A 62 4.10 -24.76 -7.85
C ALA A 62 4.87 -24.24 -6.63
N VAL A 63 5.94 -24.95 -6.22
CA VAL A 63 6.88 -24.50 -5.19
C VAL A 63 7.57 -23.20 -5.63
N TYR A 64 8.00 -23.11 -6.87
CA TYR A 64 8.58 -21.90 -7.44
C TYR A 64 7.57 -20.75 -7.51
N GLN A 65 6.35 -21.01 -7.96
CA GLN A 65 5.31 -19.97 -7.99
C GLN A 65 4.96 -19.47 -6.58
N MET A 66 4.91 -20.36 -5.58
CA MET A 66 4.75 -19.98 -4.18
C MET A 66 5.93 -19.15 -3.68
N TRP A 67 7.17 -19.56 -3.98
CA TRP A 67 8.36 -18.79 -3.61
C TRP A 67 8.32 -17.37 -4.17
N LEU A 68 7.96 -17.20 -5.45
CA LEU A 68 7.78 -15.88 -6.05
C LEU A 68 6.75 -15.03 -5.29
N GLU A 69 5.59 -15.61 -4.92
CA GLU A 69 4.55 -14.90 -4.17
C GLU A 69 4.97 -14.53 -2.76
N VAL A 70 5.60 -15.45 -2.02
CA VAL A 70 6.07 -15.16 -0.66
C VAL A 70 7.12 -14.05 -0.66
N LYS A 71 8.06 -14.08 -1.62
CA LYS A 71 9.13 -13.07 -1.74
C LYS A 71 8.61 -11.68 -2.12
N THR A 72 7.42 -11.58 -2.71
CA THR A 72 6.88 -10.31 -3.24
C THR A 72 5.69 -9.78 -2.45
N MET A 73 4.86 -10.66 -1.89
CA MET A 73 3.60 -10.32 -1.22
C MET A 73 3.50 -10.84 0.22
N GLY A 74 4.47 -11.63 0.66
CA GLY A 74 4.46 -12.26 1.99
C GLY A 74 3.64 -13.55 2.06
N LYS A 75 3.92 -14.33 3.11
CA LYS A 75 3.39 -15.69 3.32
C LYS A 75 1.87 -15.75 3.39
N GLU A 76 1.24 -14.82 4.12
CA GLU A 76 -0.21 -14.83 4.32
C GLU A 76 -0.95 -14.62 3.00
N GLN A 77 -0.52 -13.63 2.21
CA GLN A 77 -1.14 -13.34 0.92
C GLN A 77 -0.90 -14.47 -0.08
N ALA A 78 0.31 -15.03 -0.13
CA ALA A 78 0.63 -16.16 -1.00
C ALA A 78 -0.24 -17.40 -0.70
N LEU A 79 -0.52 -17.69 0.58
CA LEU A 79 -1.42 -18.76 0.99
C LEU A 79 -2.89 -18.47 0.67
N LYS A 80 -3.33 -17.21 0.71
CA LYS A 80 -4.68 -16.82 0.23
C LYS A 80 -4.84 -17.14 -1.26
N THR A 81 -3.80 -16.89 -2.06
CA THR A 81 -3.81 -17.13 -3.51
C THR A 81 -3.71 -18.61 -3.87
N LEU A 82 -2.65 -19.29 -3.41
CA LEU A 82 -2.30 -20.65 -3.88
C LEU A 82 -2.81 -21.77 -2.95
N GLY A 83 -3.24 -21.42 -1.75
CA GLY A 83 -3.73 -22.36 -0.75
C GLY A 83 -2.63 -23.08 0.03
N PRO A 84 -3.00 -23.76 1.13
CA PRO A 84 -2.04 -24.46 1.99
C PRO A 84 -1.44 -25.71 1.35
N GLN A 85 -2.12 -26.28 0.33
CA GLN A 85 -1.66 -27.47 -0.41
C GLN A 85 -0.99 -27.10 -1.75
N PHE A 86 -0.37 -25.92 -1.83
CA PHE A 86 0.14 -25.35 -3.08
C PHE A 86 1.11 -26.26 -3.85
N TYR A 87 1.79 -27.20 -3.18
CA TYR A 87 2.72 -28.15 -3.78
C TYR A 87 2.08 -29.07 -4.83
N ASN A 88 0.74 -29.08 -4.95
CA ASN A 88 0.01 -29.76 -6.01
C ASN A 88 -0.77 -28.72 -6.86
N CYS A 89 -0.47 -28.64 -8.16
CA CYS A 89 -1.11 -27.69 -9.08
C CYS A 89 -2.63 -27.82 -9.14
N PHE A 90 -3.19 -29.02 -8.95
CA PHE A 90 -4.63 -29.22 -8.90
C PHE A 90 -5.22 -28.84 -7.55
N ALA A 91 -4.48 -28.98 -6.45
CA ALA A 91 -4.91 -28.44 -5.17
C ALA A 91 -4.96 -26.89 -5.21
N VAL A 92 -4.01 -26.25 -5.90
CA VAL A 92 -4.06 -24.80 -6.18
C VAL A 92 -5.33 -24.43 -6.95
N ARG A 93 -5.66 -25.19 -8.01
CA ARG A 93 -6.92 -25.00 -8.77
C ARG A 93 -8.14 -25.15 -7.86
N ASP A 94 -8.19 -26.19 -7.03
CA ASP A 94 -9.36 -26.50 -6.20
C ASP A 94 -9.54 -25.43 -5.11
N HIS A 95 -8.45 -24.95 -4.52
CA HIS A 95 -8.45 -23.77 -3.64
C HIS A 95 -8.94 -22.51 -4.35
N ALA A 96 -8.46 -22.25 -5.58
CA ALA A 96 -8.92 -21.11 -6.37
C ALA A 96 -10.42 -21.19 -6.70
N LYS A 97 -10.96 -22.38 -6.97
CA LYS A 97 -12.40 -22.60 -7.15
C LYS A 97 -13.17 -22.33 -5.88
N ALA A 98 -12.73 -22.90 -4.76
CA ALA A 98 -13.38 -22.74 -3.45
C ALA A 98 -13.42 -21.28 -2.99
N THR A 99 -12.45 -20.47 -3.40
CA THR A 99 -12.32 -19.07 -2.98
C THR A 99 -12.78 -18.06 -4.04
N GLY A 100 -13.46 -18.49 -5.11
CA GLY A 100 -13.98 -17.61 -6.16
C GLY A 100 -12.92 -16.97 -7.07
N ARG A 101 -11.66 -17.41 -6.96
CA ARG A 101 -10.51 -16.91 -7.73
C ARG A 101 -10.27 -17.67 -9.03
N TRP A 102 -11.03 -18.71 -9.31
CA TRP A 102 -10.87 -19.49 -10.54
C TRP A 102 -11.45 -18.77 -11.77
N LEU A 103 -10.74 -18.87 -12.88
CA LEU A 103 -11.17 -18.43 -14.20
C LEU A 103 -10.97 -19.59 -15.19
N ALA A 104 -12.04 -20.08 -15.81
CA ALA A 104 -11.95 -21.24 -16.71
C ALA A 104 -11.18 -20.93 -18.02
N ALA A 105 -10.67 -21.97 -18.67
CA ALA A 105 -10.08 -21.86 -20.01
C ALA A 105 -11.04 -21.19 -21.01
N GLY A 106 -10.47 -20.46 -21.98
CA GLY A 106 -11.23 -19.66 -22.94
C GLY A 106 -11.47 -18.21 -22.50
N ALA A 107 -11.31 -17.91 -21.21
CA ALA A 107 -11.27 -16.52 -20.74
C ALA A 107 -9.93 -15.85 -21.03
N THR A 108 -9.92 -14.51 -21.02
CA THR A 108 -8.69 -13.72 -21.11
C THR A 108 -8.17 -13.40 -19.70
N PRO A 109 -6.99 -13.91 -19.29
CA PRO A 109 -6.39 -13.60 -17.99
C PRO A 109 -5.80 -12.18 -17.99
N LYS A 110 -5.45 -11.69 -16.79
CA LYS A 110 -4.59 -10.51 -16.63
C LYS A 110 -3.14 -10.94 -16.38
N PRO A 111 -2.14 -10.12 -16.77
CA PRO A 111 -0.78 -10.27 -16.24
C PRO A 111 -0.80 -10.37 -14.71
N GLY A 112 0.04 -11.24 -14.17
CA GLY A 112 0.09 -11.59 -12.75
C GLY A 112 -0.75 -12.80 -12.36
N TYR A 113 -1.69 -13.25 -13.18
CA TYR A 113 -2.44 -14.47 -12.88
C TYR A 113 -1.54 -15.70 -12.95
N ARG A 114 -1.95 -16.79 -12.29
CA ARG A 114 -1.33 -18.10 -12.52
C ARG A 114 -2.13 -18.83 -13.57
N VAL A 115 -1.47 -19.37 -14.59
CA VAL A 115 -2.09 -20.34 -15.50
C VAL A 115 -1.90 -21.74 -14.93
N ILE A 116 -2.95 -22.55 -14.93
CA ILE A 116 -2.90 -23.98 -14.62
C ILE A 116 -3.10 -24.75 -15.92
N PHE A 117 -2.20 -25.68 -16.20
CA PHE A 117 -2.28 -26.57 -17.36
C PHE A 117 -2.85 -27.93 -16.98
N ARG A 118 -3.44 -28.62 -17.97
CA ARG A 118 -4.05 -29.94 -17.81
C ARG A 118 -3.08 -31.02 -17.39
N GLN A 119 -1.78 -30.84 -17.64
CA GLN A 119 -0.71 -31.76 -17.26
C GLN A 119 -0.25 -31.61 -15.80
N SER A 120 -1.03 -30.94 -14.94
CA SER A 120 -0.66 -30.60 -13.56
C SER A 120 0.61 -29.73 -13.50
N HIS A 121 0.56 -28.59 -14.20
CA HIS A 121 1.63 -27.60 -14.25
C HIS A 121 1.08 -26.19 -14.00
N ILE A 122 1.92 -25.31 -13.48
CA ILE A 122 1.55 -23.92 -13.13
C ILE A 122 2.64 -22.95 -13.56
N ALA A 123 2.23 -21.78 -14.05
CA ALA A 123 3.14 -20.72 -14.41
C ALA A 123 2.57 -19.33 -14.12
N LEU A 124 3.45 -18.34 -13.96
CA LEU A 124 3.10 -16.92 -13.89
C LEU A 124 2.78 -16.42 -15.29
N VAL A 125 1.62 -15.79 -15.49
CA VAL A 125 1.33 -15.02 -16.71
C VAL A 125 2.03 -13.66 -16.59
N THR A 126 3.08 -13.44 -17.37
CA THR A 126 3.87 -12.18 -17.33
C THR A 126 3.29 -11.12 -18.25
N ARG A 127 2.66 -11.52 -19.36
CA ARG A 127 2.06 -10.62 -20.35
C ARG A 127 0.94 -11.30 -21.12
N VAL A 128 -0.04 -10.52 -21.57
CA VAL A 128 -1.11 -10.98 -22.48
C VAL A 128 -1.16 -10.03 -23.67
N ALA A 129 -0.92 -10.54 -24.88
CA ALA A 129 -0.90 -9.73 -26.10
C ALA A 129 -1.05 -10.62 -27.34
N GLY A 130 -1.63 -10.08 -28.41
CA GLY A 130 -1.69 -10.76 -29.71
C GLY A 130 -2.38 -12.13 -29.66
N GLY A 131 -3.42 -12.28 -28.82
CA GLY A 131 -4.11 -13.56 -28.65
C GLY A 131 -3.32 -14.62 -27.87
N ARG A 132 -2.22 -14.25 -27.22
CA ARG A 132 -1.32 -15.13 -26.47
C ARG A 132 -1.18 -14.71 -25.02
N ILE A 133 -0.87 -15.68 -24.17
CA ILE A 133 -0.24 -15.47 -22.88
C ILE A 133 1.27 -15.71 -23.02
N TYR A 134 2.04 -14.94 -22.27
CA TYR A 134 3.46 -15.15 -22.04
C TYR A 134 3.64 -15.52 -20.59
N THR A 135 4.49 -16.50 -20.33
CA THR A 135 4.62 -17.12 -19.01
C THR A 135 6.06 -17.19 -18.56
N ASN A 136 6.26 -17.19 -17.24
CA ASN A 136 7.51 -17.58 -16.59
C ASN A 136 7.21 -18.81 -15.73
N GLU A 137 7.89 -19.92 -16.03
CA GLU A 137 7.56 -21.24 -15.49
C GLU A 137 8.79 -21.91 -14.91
N GLY A 138 8.63 -22.53 -13.74
CA GLY A 138 9.65 -23.40 -13.14
C GLY A 138 9.39 -24.85 -13.49
N ASN A 139 10.39 -25.70 -13.31
CA ASN A 139 10.36 -27.13 -13.57
C ASN A 139 9.93 -27.51 -15.00
N THR A 140 10.40 -26.77 -15.99
CA THR A 140 10.13 -27.03 -17.41
C THR A 140 11.42 -26.95 -18.23
N SER A 141 11.35 -27.28 -19.52
CA SER A 141 12.49 -27.18 -20.45
C SER A 141 12.39 -25.94 -21.33
N ASN A 142 13.46 -25.59 -22.05
CA ASN A 142 13.49 -24.51 -23.04
C ASN A 142 12.65 -24.79 -24.31
N GLY A 143 12.00 -25.95 -24.41
CA GLY A 143 11.09 -26.28 -25.49
C GLY A 143 9.80 -25.46 -25.45
N THR A 144 9.10 -25.39 -26.59
CA THR A 144 7.88 -24.58 -26.74
C THR A 144 6.65 -25.17 -26.05
N ALA A 145 6.61 -26.48 -25.83
CA ALA A 145 5.52 -27.17 -25.14
C ALA A 145 5.66 -27.13 -23.62
N VAL A 146 4.59 -27.44 -22.90
CA VAL A 146 4.67 -27.75 -21.45
C VAL A 146 5.43 -29.06 -21.28
N VAL A 147 6.65 -28.99 -20.77
CA VAL A 147 7.46 -30.17 -20.45
C VAL A 147 7.52 -30.28 -18.94
N ARG A 148 7.05 -31.41 -18.40
CA ARG A 148 7.15 -31.73 -16.97
C ARG A 148 8.57 -32.14 -16.64
N ASN A 149 9.07 -31.73 -15.48
CA ASN A 149 10.41 -32.10 -15.00
C ASN A 149 11.51 -31.72 -16.00
N GLY A 150 11.34 -30.58 -16.67
CA GLY A 150 12.33 -30.10 -17.63
C GLY A 150 13.53 -29.39 -16.99
N GLY A 151 13.54 -29.31 -15.66
CA GLY A 151 14.73 -29.01 -14.87
C GLY A 151 15.16 -27.56 -14.83
N MET A 152 14.38 -26.61 -15.36
CA MET A 152 14.77 -25.19 -15.32
C MET A 152 13.59 -24.21 -15.22
N VAL A 153 13.93 -22.95 -14.96
CA VAL A 153 13.03 -21.80 -15.13
C VAL A 153 13.15 -21.26 -16.54
N CYS A 154 12.04 -21.12 -17.25
CA CYS A 154 11.99 -20.63 -18.64
C CYS A 154 10.80 -19.71 -18.88
N ASN A 155 10.99 -18.81 -19.85
CA ASN A 155 9.91 -18.00 -20.40
C ASN A 155 9.26 -18.74 -21.60
N LYS A 156 7.93 -18.77 -21.66
CA LYS A 156 7.16 -19.43 -22.73
C LYS A 156 6.00 -18.57 -23.22
N SER A 157 5.32 -19.03 -24.27
CA SER A 157 4.08 -18.41 -24.71
C SER A 157 3.10 -19.42 -25.31
N TYR A 158 1.82 -19.21 -25.06
CA TYR A 158 0.73 -20.08 -25.50
C TYR A 158 -0.38 -19.25 -26.12
N LEU A 159 -1.11 -19.83 -27.07
CA LEU A 159 -2.36 -19.22 -27.53
C LEU A 159 -3.35 -19.17 -26.36
N LEU A 160 -4.18 -18.13 -26.28
CA LEU A 160 -5.26 -18.06 -25.27
C LEU A 160 -6.22 -19.26 -25.36
N LYS A 161 -6.36 -19.84 -26.56
CA LYS A 161 -7.18 -21.02 -26.85
C LYS A 161 -6.40 -22.34 -26.83
N ASP A 162 -5.16 -22.32 -26.34
CA ASP A 162 -4.34 -23.54 -26.27
C ASP A 162 -5.04 -24.61 -25.42
N SER A 163 -5.19 -25.81 -25.98
CA SER A 163 -5.94 -26.90 -25.36
C SER A 163 -5.29 -27.43 -24.08
N SER A 164 -3.99 -27.18 -23.89
CA SER A 164 -3.27 -27.53 -22.65
C SER A 164 -3.69 -26.67 -21.46
N ILE A 165 -4.27 -25.49 -21.68
CA ILE A 165 -4.71 -24.60 -20.60
C ILE A 165 -5.98 -25.17 -19.96
N LEU A 166 -5.93 -25.37 -18.64
CA LEU A 166 -7.08 -25.76 -17.83
C LEU A 166 -7.85 -24.52 -17.33
N GLY A 167 -7.14 -23.45 -17.00
CA GLY A 167 -7.69 -22.18 -16.57
C GLY A 167 -6.66 -21.34 -15.83
N TYR A 168 -7.13 -20.36 -15.09
CA TYR A 168 -6.30 -19.37 -14.41
C TYR A 168 -6.74 -19.15 -12.97
N VAL A 169 -5.78 -18.82 -12.12
CA VAL A 169 -5.99 -18.33 -10.76
C VAL A 169 -5.84 -16.82 -10.79
N LYS A 170 -6.92 -16.12 -10.44
CA LYS A 170 -6.92 -14.67 -10.22
C LYS A 170 -6.05 -14.37 -9.01
N VAL A 171 -5.15 -13.41 -9.17
CA VAL A 171 -4.28 -12.91 -8.09
C VAL A 171 -4.66 -11.46 -7.80
N GLU A 172 -4.91 -11.17 -6.54
CA GLU A 172 -5.12 -9.83 -6.02
C GLU A 172 -3.81 -9.35 -5.41
N TYR A 173 -3.19 -8.37 -6.05
CA TYR A 173 -1.97 -7.77 -5.55
C TYR A 173 -2.34 -6.68 -4.54
N PRO A 174 -1.84 -6.76 -3.30
CA PRO A 174 -2.03 -5.67 -2.36
C PRO A 174 -1.42 -4.40 -2.99
N GLU A 175 -2.20 -3.33 -3.03
CA GLU A 175 -1.64 -2.01 -3.22
C GLU A 175 -0.80 -1.72 -1.98
N GLU A 176 0.48 -1.34 -2.16
CA GLU A 176 1.24 -0.84 -1.02
C GLU A 176 0.47 0.38 -0.46
N PRO A 177 0.36 0.52 0.87
CA PRO A 177 -0.13 1.77 1.43
C PRO A 177 0.74 2.87 0.82
N VAL A 178 0.09 3.83 0.16
CA VAL A 178 0.79 4.98 -0.38
C VAL A 178 1.50 5.60 0.80
N GLU A 179 2.82 5.52 0.83
CA GLU A 179 3.63 6.26 1.78
C GLU A 179 3.41 7.73 1.44
N GLN A 180 2.35 8.32 2.00
CA GLN A 180 2.17 9.75 2.03
C GLN A 180 3.43 10.25 2.74
N THR A 181 4.28 10.95 1.99
CA THR A 181 5.32 11.80 2.57
C THR A 181 4.63 12.56 3.70
N LYS A 182 4.95 12.24 4.96
CA LYS A 182 4.26 12.81 6.12
C LYS A 182 4.39 14.32 6.00
N ARG A 183 3.30 15.00 5.61
CA ARG A 183 3.25 16.46 5.62
C ARG A 183 3.26 16.86 7.09
N SER A 184 3.98 17.92 7.39
CA SER A 184 4.08 18.44 8.75
C SER A 184 4.12 19.96 8.69
N GLY A 185 3.40 20.61 9.61
CA GLY A 185 3.33 22.05 9.69
C GLY A 185 2.38 22.68 8.68
N TRP A 186 2.55 23.98 8.48
CA TRP A 186 1.73 24.80 7.61
C TRP A 186 1.91 24.46 6.13
N SER A 187 0.79 24.38 5.41
CA SER A 187 0.77 24.16 3.97
C SER A 187 -0.32 25.03 3.34
N GLN A 188 0.07 25.82 2.34
CA GLN A 188 -0.87 26.60 1.54
C GLN A 188 -1.41 25.74 0.40
N GLU A 189 -2.72 25.58 0.34
CA GLU A 189 -3.41 24.76 -0.65
C GLU A 189 -4.56 25.53 -1.31
N ASP A 190 -5.17 24.92 -2.33
CA ASP A 190 -6.39 25.44 -2.94
C ASP A 190 -7.49 25.57 -1.88
N GLY A 191 -7.89 26.80 -1.58
CA GLY A 191 -8.91 27.13 -0.58
C GLY A 191 -8.37 27.69 0.73
N GLY A 192 -7.05 27.66 0.98
CA GLY A 192 -6.44 28.32 2.15
C GLY A 192 -5.33 27.52 2.82
N TRP A 193 -5.00 27.91 4.06
CA TRP A 193 -3.94 27.27 4.84
C TRP A 193 -4.43 26.04 5.58
N ARG A 194 -3.61 24.99 5.62
CA ARG A 194 -3.78 23.79 6.46
C ARG A 194 -2.62 23.64 7.42
N TYR A 195 -2.85 22.98 8.55
CA TYR A 195 -1.78 22.51 9.43
C TYR A 195 -1.77 20.99 9.51
N TYR A 196 -0.63 20.37 9.19
CA TYR A 196 -0.44 18.92 9.25
C TYR A 196 0.33 18.48 10.49
N LEU A 197 -0.22 17.51 11.22
CA LEU A 197 0.39 16.96 12.41
C LEU A 197 1.55 16.03 12.01
N GLY A 198 2.78 16.31 12.47
CA GLY A 198 3.97 15.57 12.01
C GLY A 198 4.02 14.10 12.42
N ASP A 199 3.29 13.69 13.45
CA ASP A 199 3.21 12.30 13.92
C ASP A 199 2.37 11.42 12.97
N THR A 200 1.21 11.93 12.55
CA THR A 200 0.19 11.22 11.77
C THR A 200 0.18 11.60 10.29
N GLY A 201 0.67 12.79 9.93
CA GLY A 201 0.55 13.37 8.59
C GLY A 201 -0.87 13.85 8.25
N LEU A 202 -1.80 13.85 9.22
CA LEU A 202 -3.17 14.31 9.03
C LEU A 202 -3.28 15.81 9.30
N CYS A 203 -4.14 16.51 8.56
CA CYS A 203 -4.41 17.92 8.85
C CYS A 203 -5.40 18.08 10.02
N VAL A 204 -5.26 19.17 10.78
CA VAL A 204 -6.24 19.57 11.80
C VAL A 204 -7.59 19.89 11.14
N ARG A 205 -8.69 19.45 11.74
CA ARG A 205 -10.07 19.68 11.26
C ARG A 205 -11.03 19.86 12.42
N ASN A 206 -11.99 20.77 12.28
CA ASN A 206 -13.01 21.10 13.30
C ASN A 206 -12.43 21.28 14.70
N ALA A 207 -11.27 21.91 14.79
CA ALA A 207 -10.52 21.97 16.03
C ALA A 207 -9.65 23.23 16.12
N TRP A 208 -9.45 23.65 17.37
CA TRP A 208 -8.42 24.61 17.74
C TRP A 208 -7.06 23.90 17.72
N TYR A 209 -6.05 24.57 17.17
CA TYR A 209 -4.67 24.14 17.23
C TYR A 209 -3.78 25.29 17.70
N LYS A 210 -2.87 24.99 18.62
CA LYS A 210 -1.89 25.96 19.10
C LYS A 210 -0.56 25.73 18.40
N ASP A 211 -0.12 26.71 17.62
CA ASP A 211 1.19 26.72 16.99
C ASP A 211 2.01 27.86 17.59
N GLY A 212 3.09 27.51 18.31
CA GLY A 212 3.82 28.49 19.11
C GLY A 212 2.97 29.07 20.25
N GLN A 213 2.72 30.38 20.21
CA GLN A 213 1.85 31.06 21.19
C GLN A 213 0.43 31.28 20.69
N ASP A 214 0.20 31.13 19.39
CA ASP A 214 -1.02 31.52 18.73
C ASP A 214 -1.98 30.35 18.57
N TRP A 215 -3.28 30.66 18.66
CA TRP A 215 -4.35 29.70 18.48
C TRP A 215 -5.04 29.91 17.14
N TYR A 216 -5.30 28.82 16.41
CA TYR A 216 -5.93 28.82 15.10
C TYR A 216 -7.12 27.89 15.10
N TRP A 217 -8.19 28.26 14.42
CA TRP A 217 -9.35 27.38 14.20
C TRP A 217 -9.35 26.82 12.78
N PHE A 218 -9.49 25.49 12.66
CA PHE A 218 -9.63 24.82 11.36
C PHE A 218 -11.05 24.31 11.16
N ASP A 219 -11.59 24.55 9.97
CA ASP A 219 -12.93 24.10 9.59
C ASP A 219 -13.01 22.57 9.32
N GLY A 220 -14.17 22.10 8.87
CA GLY A 220 -14.39 20.68 8.58
C GLY A 220 -13.60 20.16 7.38
N ALA A 221 -13.24 21.03 6.44
CA ALA A 221 -12.33 20.67 5.35
C ALA A 221 -10.89 20.59 5.87
N GLY A 222 -10.54 21.32 6.93
CA GLY A 222 -9.22 21.47 7.52
C GLY A 222 -8.50 22.73 7.03
N ILE A 223 -9.26 23.72 6.58
CA ILE A 223 -8.77 25.04 6.19
C ILE A 223 -8.82 25.95 7.40
N MET A 224 -7.77 26.74 7.59
CA MET A 224 -7.65 27.76 8.63
C MET A 224 -8.70 28.84 8.38
N VAL A 225 -9.46 29.14 9.42
CA VAL A 225 -10.42 30.24 9.43
C VAL A 225 -9.69 31.53 9.78
N CYS A 226 -9.85 32.57 8.95
CA CYS A 226 -9.24 33.88 9.16
C CYS A 226 -10.20 35.02 8.76
N ASN A 227 -9.89 36.22 9.25
CA ASN A 227 -10.59 37.46 8.98
C ASN A 227 -12.12 37.38 9.24
N THR A 228 -12.51 36.73 10.33
CA THR A 228 -13.93 36.52 10.65
C THR A 228 -14.19 36.25 12.12
N TRP A 229 -15.42 36.52 12.53
CA TRP A 229 -15.97 36.02 13.78
C TRP A 229 -16.27 34.52 13.69
N TYR A 230 -15.97 33.79 14.77
CA TYR A 230 -16.27 32.37 14.92
C TYR A 230 -16.92 32.10 16.26
N ARG A 231 -18.04 31.37 16.27
CA ARG A 231 -18.75 30.99 17.50
C ARG A 231 -18.41 29.55 17.87
N TYR A 232 -17.85 29.36 19.07
CA TYR A 232 -17.47 28.05 19.61
C TYR A 232 -17.89 27.94 21.07
N LYS A 233 -18.59 26.85 21.43
CA LYS A 233 -19.07 26.57 22.81
C LYS A 233 -19.64 27.82 23.50
N ASP A 234 -20.56 28.49 22.82
CA ASP A 234 -21.28 29.68 23.27
C ASP A 234 -20.49 30.97 23.50
N ALA A 235 -19.22 31.01 23.09
CA ALA A 235 -18.44 32.24 23.02
C ALA A 235 -18.14 32.63 21.57
N TRP A 236 -17.99 33.93 21.34
CA TRP A 236 -17.49 34.49 20.09
C TRP A 236 -15.99 34.72 20.18
N TYR A 237 -15.30 34.40 19.10
CA TYR A 237 -13.86 34.59 18.90
C TYR A 237 -13.68 35.36 17.61
N TYR A 238 -12.62 36.17 17.52
CA TYR A 238 -12.22 36.79 16.26
C TYR A 238 -10.89 36.19 15.81
N LEU A 239 -10.84 35.72 14.57
CA LEU A 239 -9.63 35.21 13.92
C LEU A 239 -9.09 36.31 13.02
N GLY A 240 -7.86 36.72 13.25
CA GLY A 240 -7.16 37.77 12.50
C GLY A 240 -6.97 37.43 11.02
N ASP A 241 -6.36 38.34 10.28
CA ASP A 241 -6.04 38.14 8.85
C ASP A 241 -5.01 37.01 8.63
N ASP A 242 -4.08 36.85 9.57
CA ASP A 242 -3.15 35.73 9.68
C ASP A 242 -3.80 34.44 10.25
N GLY A 243 -5.07 34.51 10.66
CA GLY A 243 -5.83 33.41 11.26
C GLY A 243 -5.58 33.20 12.75
N ALA A 244 -4.70 33.98 13.38
CA ALA A 244 -4.46 33.90 14.81
C ALA A 244 -5.68 34.42 15.58
N MET A 245 -6.06 33.73 16.65
CA MET A 245 -7.12 34.13 17.55
C MET A 245 -6.72 35.40 18.30
N CYS A 246 -7.50 36.46 18.14
CA CYS A 246 -7.22 37.73 18.81
C CYS A 246 -7.61 37.70 20.30
N THR A 247 -6.78 38.36 21.11
CA THR A 247 -7.04 38.72 22.51
C THR A 247 -7.01 40.24 22.66
N GLY A 248 -7.50 40.78 23.77
CA GLY A 248 -7.47 42.23 24.01
C GLY A 248 -8.44 43.02 23.11
N GLN A 249 -8.08 44.25 22.77
CA GLN A 249 -8.93 45.11 21.94
C GLN A 249 -8.79 44.77 20.45
N VAL A 250 -9.93 44.57 19.77
CA VAL A 250 -10.01 44.30 18.34
C VAL A 250 -10.93 45.32 17.67
N THR A 251 -10.56 45.81 16.49
CA THR A 251 -11.42 46.69 15.68
C THR A 251 -11.87 45.96 14.42
N VAL A 252 -13.18 45.80 14.24
CA VAL A 252 -13.80 45.12 13.09
C VAL A 252 -14.89 46.03 12.54
N ASP A 253 -14.83 46.37 11.25
CA ASP A 253 -15.80 47.25 10.57
C ASP A 253 -16.07 48.57 11.31
N GLY A 254 -15.01 49.18 11.84
CA GLY A 254 -15.08 50.46 12.57
C GLY A 254 -15.68 50.36 13.98
N LYS A 255 -16.00 49.16 14.47
CA LYS A 255 -16.44 48.90 15.84
C LYS A 255 -15.32 48.26 16.64
N TRP A 256 -15.22 48.64 17.90
CA TRP A 256 -14.25 48.10 18.84
C TRP A 256 -14.91 47.01 19.70
N TYR A 257 -14.19 45.92 19.90
CA TYR A 257 -14.57 44.75 20.67
C TYR A 257 -13.44 44.40 21.62
N ILE A 258 -13.78 43.71 22.70
CA ILE A 258 -12.80 43.30 23.69
C ILE A 258 -12.87 41.79 23.91
N MET A 259 -11.71 41.15 23.85
CA MET A 259 -11.51 39.71 23.96
C MET A 259 -10.72 39.40 25.24
N ASP A 260 -11.09 38.36 25.96
CA ASP A 260 -10.38 37.93 27.18
C ASP A 260 -9.07 37.17 26.87
N ASN A 261 -8.35 36.73 27.92
CA ASN A 261 -7.11 35.95 27.78
C ASN A 261 -7.28 34.60 27.05
N ALA A 262 -8.52 34.10 26.98
CA ALA A 262 -8.86 32.89 26.24
C ALA A 262 -9.45 33.21 24.85
N GLY A 263 -9.43 34.47 24.42
CA GLY A 263 -9.94 34.95 23.14
C GLY A 263 -11.46 35.03 23.04
N ARG A 264 -12.19 34.96 24.16
CA ARG A 264 -13.65 35.07 24.18
C ARG A 264 -14.07 36.53 24.19
N MET A 265 -15.00 36.90 23.32
CA MET A 265 -15.59 38.23 23.28
C MET A 265 -16.35 38.51 24.56
N ILE A 266 -16.05 39.63 25.20
CA ILE A 266 -16.71 40.06 26.42
C ILE A 266 -17.96 40.84 26.04
N VAL A 267 -19.10 40.33 26.54
CA VAL A 267 -20.43 40.93 26.36
C VAL A 267 -21.00 41.46 27.67
N GLU A 268 -20.38 41.13 28.79
CA GLU A 268 -20.77 41.61 30.11
C GLU A 268 -20.31 43.05 30.32
N PRO A 269 -21.07 43.87 31.08
CA PRO A 269 -20.65 45.22 31.42
C PRO A 269 -19.29 45.25 32.12
N VAL A 270 -18.44 46.19 31.70
CA VAL A 270 -17.12 46.43 32.31
C VAL A 270 -17.13 47.77 33.04
N VAL A 271 -16.39 47.85 34.16
CA VAL A 271 -16.17 49.10 34.91
C VAL A 271 -14.78 49.62 34.57
N LEU A 272 -14.72 50.87 34.12
CA LEU A 272 -13.47 51.59 33.91
C LEU A 272 -13.10 52.34 35.18
N MET A 273 -11.86 52.18 35.62
CA MET A 273 -11.31 52.85 36.79
C MET A 273 -10.18 53.80 36.36
N PRO A 274 -10.21 55.08 36.76
CA PRO A 274 -9.08 55.97 36.51
C PRO A 274 -7.86 55.53 37.31
N ASP A 275 -6.68 55.64 36.73
CA ASP A 275 -5.41 55.57 37.45
C ASP A 275 -5.06 56.91 38.12
N GLN A 276 -3.84 57.03 38.67
CA GLN A 276 -3.37 58.23 39.38
C GLN A 276 -3.32 59.47 38.48
N ASP A 277 -3.21 59.29 37.16
CA ASP A 277 -3.16 60.36 36.17
C ASP A 277 -4.55 60.62 35.52
N GLY A 278 -5.58 59.90 35.97
CA GLY A 278 -6.95 60.02 35.48
C GLY A 278 -7.24 59.22 34.20
N ALA A 279 -6.30 58.41 33.71
CA ALA A 279 -6.52 57.58 32.54
C ALA A 279 -7.40 56.39 32.91
N LEU A 280 -8.49 56.19 32.17
CA LEU A 280 -9.42 55.09 32.40
C LEU A 280 -8.79 53.75 32.02
N GLN A 281 -8.74 52.84 32.98
CA GLN A 281 -8.23 51.49 32.82
C GLN A 281 -9.32 50.47 33.11
N TRP A 282 -9.26 49.35 32.41
CA TRP A 282 -10.02 48.16 32.78
C TRP A 282 -9.06 47.09 33.29
N PRO A 283 -9.11 46.70 34.57
CA PRO A 283 -8.16 45.72 35.14
C PRO A 283 -8.16 44.36 34.46
N GLY A 284 -9.26 43.99 33.79
CA GLY A 284 -9.39 42.74 33.03
C GLY A 284 -8.93 42.83 31.57
N LEU A 285 -8.46 44.01 31.12
CA LEU A 285 -7.99 44.18 29.75
C LEU A 285 -6.65 43.48 29.57
N VAL A 286 -6.62 42.51 28.67
CA VAL A 286 -5.37 41.94 28.16
C VAL A 286 -4.67 43.01 27.35
N ARG A 287 -3.42 43.32 27.70
CA ARG A 287 -2.56 44.26 26.97
C ARG A 287 -1.86 43.58 25.81
#